data_AF-A0A853FT60-F1
#
_entry.id   AF-A0A853FT60-F1
#
_cell.length_a   1.000
_cell.length_b   1.000
_cell.length_c   1.000
_cell.angle_alpha   90.00
_cell.angle_beta   90.00
_cell.angle_gamma   90.00
#
_symmetry.space_group_name_H-M   'P 1'
#
loop_
_entity.id
_entity.type
_entity.pdbx_description
1 polymer ?
#
loop_
_entity_poly.entity_id
_entity_poly.type
_entity_poly.pdbx_seq_one_letter_code
_entity_poly.pdbx_strand_id
1 'polypeptide(L)'
;MDPWVIAIAAGAGVAFLALRGVRQLSAVTGEPGPARRDTAVPSPPAQIASRDFHYYSGLPRDGYVRYTDSVAMQYALNHALLDLAPDAQFERTGFAQGFLAALLARIDEGEDPREADFQADRASDEEAILIGWLGRLQTQGTDNAGPSTRHMRGIVDRVAKELLTTGPYRHAYWSKAKGEARESLAESGLSDEQFAGLSEAMQRARWQGERLAASANRI
;
A
#
# COMPACT_ATOMS: atom_id res chain seq x y z
N MET A 1 -65.50 13.97 -22.78
CA MET A 1 -65.64 14.32 -21.35
C MET A 1 -65.37 13.04 -20.58
N ASP A 2 -64.26 13.04 -19.86
CA ASP A 2 -63.70 11.88 -19.17
C ASP A 2 -64.63 11.32 -18.09
N PRO A 3 -64.71 9.99 -17.98
CA PRO A 3 -65.24 9.34 -16.82
C PRO A 3 -64.13 8.56 -16.07
N TRP A 4 -64.33 8.42 -14.76
CA TRP A 4 -63.72 7.45 -13.85
C TRP A 4 -62.44 7.84 -13.09
N VAL A 5 -62.72 8.30 -11.87
CA VAL A 5 -62.00 8.04 -10.62
C VAL A 5 -61.39 6.63 -10.58
N ILE A 6 -60.08 6.53 -10.37
CA ILE A 6 -59.43 5.32 -9.87
C ILE A 6 -58.76 5.67 -8.54
N ALA A 7 -59.33 5.11 -7.47
CA ALA A 7 -58.70 4.98 -6.17
C ALA A 7 -57.64 3.88 -6.25
N ILE A 8 -56.45 4.11 -5.69
CA ILE A 8 -55.55 3.01 -5.32
C ILE A 8 -55.17 3.14 -3.85
N ALA A 9 -55.54 2.06 -3.15
CA ALA A 9 -55.42 1.80 -1.75
C ALA A 9 -53.97 1.72 -1.28
N ALA A 10 -53.78 2.11 -0.03
CA ALA A 10 -52.63 1.78 0.79
C ALA A 10 -52.44 0.26 0.86
N GLY A 11 -51.31 -0.22 0.34
CA GLY A 11 -50.82 -1.58 0.51
C GLY A 11 -49.68 -1.58 1.52
N ALA A 12 -49.96 -1.94 2.76
CA ALA A 12 -48.96 -2.32 3.75
C ALA A 12 -48.28 -3.61 3.27
N GLY A 13 -46.96 -3.54 3.05
CA GLY A 13 -46.12 -4.67 2.63
C GLY A 13 -45.05 -4.95 3.68
N VAL A 14 -45.24 -6.06 4.39
CA VAL A 14 -44.34 -6.73 5.33
C VAL A 14 -43.01 -7.10 4.65
N ALA A 15 -41.87 -6.94 5.35
CA ALA A 15 -40.84 -8.00 5.49
C ALA A 15 -39.61 -7.52 6.27
N PHE A 16 -39.54 -7.97 7.51
CA PHE A 16 -38.33 -8.06 8.32
C PHE A 16 -37.63 -9.38 7.97
N LEU A 17 -36.48 -9.34 7.29
CA LEU A 17 -35.56 -10.47 7.11
C LEU A 17 -34.14 -9.88 7.13
N ALA A 18 -33.35 -10.05 8.20
CA ALA A 18 -32.61 -11.28 8.53
C ALA A 18 -31.68 -11.73 7.39
N LEU A 19 -30.43 -11.25 7.41
CA LEU A 19 -29.32 -11.83 6.66
C LEU A 19 -28.20 -12.20 7.64
N ARG A 20 -28.49 -13.25 8.42
CA ARG A 20 -27.50 -14.12 9.04
C ARG A 20 -27.54 -15.45 8.28
N GLY A 21 -26.43 -15.78 7.62
CA GLY A 21 -26.06 -17.16 7.28
C GLY A 21 -26.90 -17.87 6.23
N VAL A 22 -26.39 -17.93 5.00
CA VAL A 22 -26.59 -19.11 4.14
C VAL A 22 -25.23 -19.52 3.59
N ARG A 23 -24.64 -20.50 4.29
CA ARG A 23 -23.68 -21.45 3.72
C ARG A 23 -24.49 -22.63 3.18
N GLN A 24 -24.05 -23.13 2.03
CA GLN A 24 -24.40 -24.40 1.38
C GLN A 24 -25.79 -24.51 0.74
N LEU A 25 -25.81 -24.56 -0.59
CA LEU A 25 -26.14 -25.76 -1.37
C LEU A 25 -26.18 -25.38 -2.85
N SER A 26 -25.22 -25.88 -3.62
CA SER A 26 -25.40 -26.26 -5.03
C SER A 26 -24.19 -27.10 -5.43
N ALA A 27 -24.35 -28.41 -5.30
CA ALA A 27 -23.60 -29.37 -6.04
C ALA A 27 -24.54 -29.99 -7.09
N VAL A 28 -23.93 -30.40 -8.21
CA VAL A 28 -24.47 -31.25 -9.29
C VAL A 28 -25.06 -30.48 -10.48
N THR A 29 -24.17 -30.10 -11.40
CA THR A 29 -24.07 -30.73 -12.73
C THR A 29 -22.65 -30.55 -13.25
N GLY A 30 -22.04 -31.64 -13.71
CA GLY A 30 -20.61 -31.74 -13.98
C GLY A 30 -20.17 -31.05 -15.27
N GLU A 31 -19.00 -30.42 -15.19
CA GLU A 31 -17.89 -30.46 -16.14
C GLU A 31 -16.62 -30.05 -15.36
N PRO A 32 -15.47 -30.74 -15.52
CA PRO A 32 -14.23 -30.34 -14.87
C PRO A 32 -13.64 -29.12 -15.60
N GLY A 33 -14.09 -27.93 -15.24
CA GLY A 33 -13.40 -26.69 -15.58
C GLY A 33 -12.00 -26.67 -14.98
N PRO A 34 -11.00 -26.06 -15.64
CA PRO A 34 -9.63 -26.04 -15.16
C PRO A 34 -9.60 -25.50 -13.74
N ALA A 35 -9.04 -26.29 -12.82
CA ALA A 35 -8.93 -25.96 -11.40
C ALA A 35 -8.48 -24.50 -11.26
N ARG A 36 -9.42 -23.65 -10.86
CA ARG A 36 -9.12 -22.31 -10.39
C ARG A 36 -8.18 -22.54 -9.22
N ARG A 37 -6.89 -22.27 -9.42
CA ARG A 37 -5.96 -22.15 -8.31
C ARG A 37 -6.53 -21.01 -7.50
N ASP A 38 -7.25 -21.37 -6.44
CA ASP A 38 -7.42 -20.52 -5.28
C ASP A 38 -6.00 -20.28 -4.78
N THR A 39 -5.34 -19.29 -5.38
CA THR A 39 -4.21 -18.63 -4.74
C THR A 39 -4.84 -17.97 -3.53
N ALA A 40 -4.94 -18.72 -2.44
CA ALA A 40 -5.14 -18.17 -1.13
C ALA A 40 -4.12 -17.04 -1.04
N VAL A 41 -4.61 -15.80 -1.13
CA VAL A 41 -3.78 -14.63 -0.93
C VAL A 41 -3.17 -14.86 0.45
N PRO A 42 -1.84 -14.99 0.56
CA PRO A 42 -1.23 -15.26 1.85
C PRO A 42 -1.72 -14.18 2.80
N SER A 43 -2.32 -14.59 3.92
CA SER A 43 -2.72 -13.66 4.96
C SER A 43 -1.52 -12.75 5.24
N PRO A 44 -1.72 -11.42 5.33
CA PRO A 44 -0.60 -10.51 5.53
C PRO A 44 0.17 -11.00 6.76
N PRO A 45 1.47 -11.34 6.61
CA PRO A 45 2.21 -11.86 7.75
C PRO A 45 2.21 -10.81 8.84
N ALA A 46 2.19 -11.28 10.09
CA ALA A 46 2.28 -10.47 11.29
C ALA A 46 3.24 -9.30 11.05
N GLN A 47 2.79 -8.10 11.38
CA GLN A 47 3.57 -6.87 11.21
C GLN A 47 4.93 -7.08 11.90
N ILE A 48 5.99 -7.20 11.10
CA ILE A 48 7.34 -7.40 11.63
C ILE A 48 7.77 -6.04 12.19
N ALA A 49 7.71 -5.88 13.50
CA ALA A 49 8.30 -4.72 14.16
C ALA A 49 9.83 -4.89 14.13
N SER A 50 10.54 -3.89 13.61
CA SER A 50 12.00 -3.84 13.59
C SER A 50 12.47 -2.43 13.91
N ARG A 51 13.48 -2.30 14.77
CA ARG A 51 14.21 -1.03 14.94
C ARG A 51 15.42 -0.92 14.02
N ASP A 52 15.74 -2.01 13.32
CA ASP A 52 16.85 -2.09 12.41
C ASP A 52 16.34 -1.98 10.97
N PHE A 53 17.05 -1.17 10.18
CA PHE A 53 16.82 -1.00 8.76
C PHE A 53 18.13 -1.25 8.01
N HIS A 54 18.12 -2.29 7.16
CA HIS A 54 19.24 -2.59 6.30
C HIS A 54 19.14 -1.78 5.01
N TYR A 55 20.17 -0.99 4.71
CA TYR A 55 20.33 -0.26 3.46
C TYR A 55 20.96 -1.16 2.39
N TYR A 56 20.36 -1.15 1.20
CA TYR A 56 20.90 -1.78 0.02
C TYR A 56 21.16 -0.74 -1.08
N SER A 57 22.40 -0.66 -1.57
CA SER A 57 22.77 0.25 -2.67
C SER A 57 22.02 -0.05 -3.98
N GLY A 58 21.61 -1.31 -4.19
CA GLY A 58 20.98 -1.75 -5.44
C GLY A 58 21.95 -1.82 -6.62
N LEU A 59 23.26 -1.69 -6.39
CA LEU A 59 24.27 -1.96 -7.41
C LEU A 59 24.27 -3.47 -7.69
N PRO A 60 24.20 -3.90 -8.97
CA PRO A 60 24.21 -5.32 -9.29
C PRO A 60 25.46 -5.98 -8.69
N ARG A 61 25.27 -7.06 -7.95
CA ARG A 61 26.38 -7.86 -7.41
C ARG A 61 27.22 -8.45 -8.55
N ASP A 62 26.55 -8.91 -9.61
CA ASP A 62 27.13 -9.39 -10.88
C ASP A 62 26.11 -9.21 -12.02
N GLY A 63 26.43 -8.45 -13.07
CA GLY A 63 25.64 -8.41 -14.32
C GLY A 63 24.22 -7.84 -14.25
N TYR A 64 23.60 -7.66 -15.42
CA TYR A 64 22.30 -7.01 -15.66
C TYR A 64 21.19 -7.36 -14.65
N VAL A 65 20.39 -6.35 -14.25
CA VAL A 65 18.89 -6.28 -14.33
C VAL A 65 18.41 -5.03 -13.55
N ARG A 66 17.93 -3.99 -14.26
CA ARG A 66 17.38 -2.75 -13.64
C ARG A 66 15.87 -2.54 -13.88
N TYR A 67 15.21 -3.40 -14.66
CA TYR A 67 13.86 -3.10 -15.16
C TYR A 67 12.73 -3.89 -14.46
N THR A 68 12.93 -5.17 -14.13
CA THR A 68 11.88 -6.05 -13.56
C THR A 68 11.60 -5.81 -12.08
N ASP A 69 12.54 -5.21 -11.35
CA ASP A 69 12.47 -4.91 -9.91
C ASP A 69 11.44 -3.83 -9.57
N SER A 70 11.39 -2.77 -10.39
CA SER A 70 10.54 -1.61 -10.10
C SER A 70 9.04 -1.93 -10.14
N VAL A 71 8.62 -2.82 -11.04
CA VAL A 71 7.22 -3.24 -11.18
C VAL A 71 6.80 -4.14 -10.02
N ALA A 72 7.65 -5.09 -9.63
CA ALA A 72 7.36 -6.00 -8.53
C ALA A 72 7.36 -5.28 -7.17
N MET A 73 8.30 -4.37 -6.92
CA MET A 73 8.27 -3.49 -5.75
C MET A 73 7.03 -2.58 -5.75
N GLN A 74 6.66 -1.99 -6.89
CA GLN A 74 5.45 -1.16 -6.99
C GLN A 74 4.18 -1.99 -6.76
N TYR A 75 4.13 -3.23 -7.27
CA TYR A 75 3.05 -4.17 -7.00
C TYR A 75 2.95 -4.48 -5.49
N ALA A 76 4.07 -4.82 -4.84
CA ALA A 76 4.12 -5.13 -3.42
C ALA A 76 3.68 -3.94 -2.55
N LEU A 77 4.15 -2.73 -2.88
CA LEU A 77 3.74 -1.50 -2.18
C LEU A 77 2.25 -1.22 -2.37
N ASN A 78 1.74 -1.25 -3.60
CA ASN A 78 0.32 -1.02 -3.86
C ASN A 78 -0.55 -2.05 -3.11
N HIS A 79 -0.21 -3.33 -3.16
CA HIS A 79 -0.96 -4.36 -2.44
C HIS A 79 -0.92 -4.15 -0.92
N ALA A 80 0.25 -3.79 -0.36
CA ALA A 80 0.38 -3.52 1.07
C ALA A 80 -0.40 -2.30 1.55
N LEU A 81 -0.71 -1.35 0.65
CA LEU A 81 -1.52 -0.17 0.97
C LEU A 81 -3.02 -0.41 0.79
N LEU A 82 -3.43 -1.28 -0.14
CA LEU A 82 -4.85 -1.53 -0.44
C LEU A 82 -5.66 -2.07 0.73
N ASP A 83 -5.01 -2.80 1.62
CA ASP A 83 -5.65 -3.37 2.81
C ASP A 83 -5.75 -2.36 3.97
N LEU A 84 -5.30 -1.11 3.76
CA LEU A 84 -5.29 -0.06 4.78
C LEU A 84 -6.39 0.98 4.54
N ALA A 85 -6.87 1.56 5.64
CA ALA A 85 -7.72 2.73 5.60
C ALA A 85 -6.97 3.96 5.01
N PRO A 86 -7.68 4.96 4.43
CA PRO A 86 -7.05 6.09 3.74
C PRO A 86 -6.03 6.87 4.57
N ASP A 87 -6.33 7.15 5.84
CA ASP A 87 -5.42 7.76 6.81
C ASP A 87 -4.11 6.96 6.94
N ALA A 88 -4.21 5.66 7.17
CA ALA A 88 -3.05 4.78 7.28
C ALA A 88 -2.25 4.69 5.97
N GLN A 89 -2.89 4.77 4.79
CA GLN A 89 -2.17 4.80 3.52
C GLN A 89 -1.30 6.07 3.39
N PHE A 90 -1.87 7.23 3.71
CA PHE A 90 -1.19 8.52 3.65
C PHE A 90 -0.08 8.64 4.69
N GLU A 91 -0.34 8.26 5.94
CA GLU A 91 0.64 8.31 7.02
C GLU A 91 1.82 7.37 6.75
N ARG A 92 1.54 6.11 6.42
CA ARG A 92 2.59 5.11 6.14
C ARG A 92 3.45 5.51 4.94
N THR A 93 2.83 6.06 3.89
CA THR A 93 3.57 6.55 2.70
C THR A 93 4.37 7.81 3.01
N GLY A 94 3.83 8.75 3.79
CA GLY A 94 4.54 9.92 4.27
C GLY A 94 5.78 9.54 5.08
N PHE A 95 5.61 8.67 6.08
CA PHE A 95 6.72 8.15 6.88
C PHE A 95 7.79 7.49 6.01
N ALA A 96 7.40 6.58 5.11
CA ALA A 96 8.29 5.93 4.16
C ALA A 96 9.13 6.93 3.36
N GLN A 97 8.45 7.95 2.84
CA GLN A 97 9.08 9.01 2.09
C GLN A 97 10.14 9.67 2.98
N GLY A 98 9.74 10.23 4.12
CA GLY A 98 10.67 10.95 4.98
C GLY A 98 11.87 10.13 5.44
N PHE A 99 11.62 8.92 5.90
CA PHE A 99 12.65 8.01 6.40
C PHE A 99 13.69 7.68 5.33
N LEU A 100 13.26 7.28 4.14
CA LEU A 100 14.16 6.92 3.05
C LEU A 100 14.95 8.12 2.50
N ALA A 101 14.35 9.32 2.44
CA ALA A 101 15.07 10.53 2.02
C ALA A 101 16.22 10.86 2.97
N ALA A 102 15.94 10.94 4.27
CA ALA A 102 16.94 11.30 5.27
C ALA A 102 18.04 10.22 5.38
N LEU A 103 17.68 8.94 5.28
CA LEU A 103 18.66 7.86 5.30
C LEU A 103 19.59 7.92 4.08
N LEU A 104 19.06 8.14 2.87
CA LEU A 104 19.88 8.26 1.66
C LEU A 104 20.77 9.51 1.66
N ALA A 105 20.29 10.64 2.17
CA ALA A 105 21.10 11.85 2.33
C ALA A 105 22.35 11.58 3.19
N ARG A 106 22.19 10.80 4.28
CA ARG A 106 23.32 10.40 5.15
C ARG A 106 24.31 9.46 4.47
N ILE A 107 23.83 8.61 3.56
CA ILE A 107 24.70 7.75 2.76
C ILE A 107 25.50 8.60 1.76
N ASP A 108 24.85 9.56 1.10
CA ASP A 108 25.49 10.44 0.10
C ASP A 108 26.52 11.41 0.72
N GLU A 109 26.40 11.73 2.01
CA GLU A 109 27.37 12.55 2.76
C GLU A 109 28.64 11.78 3.20
N GLY A 110 28.68 10.45 3.06
CA GLY A 110 29.78 9.58 3.50
C GLY A 110 30.41 8.73 2.40
N GLU A 111 31.17 7.70 2.77
CA GLU A 111 31.51 6.61 1.85
C GLU A 111 30.23 5.83 1.52
N ASP A 112 29.82 5.83 0.25
CA ASP A 112 28.67 5.08 -0.29
C ASP A 112 28.91 3.57 -0.10
N PRO A 113 28.41 2.98 0.99
CA PRO A 113 28.71 1.60 1.27
C PRO A 113 27.86 0.75 0.34
N ARG A 114 28.31 -0.46 0.00
CA ARG A 114 27.45 -1.37 -0.75
C ARG A 114 26.17 -1.70 0.02
N GLU A 115 26.31 -1.88 1.33
CA GLU A 115 25.28 -2.21 2.30
C GLU A 115 25.63 -1.58 3.66
N ALA A 116 24.63 -1.21 4.45
CA ALA A 116 24.83 -0.67 5.79
C ALA A 116 23.61 -0.93 6.67
N ASP A 117 23.81 -1.14 7.97
CA ASP A 117 22.72 -1.29 8.92
C ASP A 117 22.50 0.01 9.70
N PHE A 118 21.23 0.37 9.86
CA PHE A 118 20.78 1.53 10.61
C PHE A 118 19.85 1.11 11.72
N GLN A 119 20.18 1.48 12.95
CA GLN A 119 19.39 1.20 14.13
C GLN A 119 18.70 2.47 14.65
N ALA A 120 17.37 2.45 14.69
CA ALA A 120 16.53 3.51 15.22
C ALA A 120 16.14 3.22 16.67
N ASP A 121 17.10 3.33 17.60
CA ASP A 121 16.91 2.97 19.03
C ASP A 121 15.72 3.67 19.70
N ARG A 122 15.40 4.87 19.24
CA ARG A 122 14.33 5.72 19.78
C ARG A 122 12.99 5.52 19.09
N ALA A 123 12.89 4.56 18.17
CA ALA A 123 11.64 4.24 17.50
C ALA A 123 10.62 3.69 18.51
N SER A 124 9.44 4.31 18.52
CA SER A 124 8.23 3.75 19.12
C SER A 124 7.87 2.41 18.47
N ASP A 125 6.97 1.65 19.09
CA ASP A 125 6.55 0.36 18.54
C ASP A 125 5.83 0.51 17.20
N GLU A 126 5.07 1.60 17.01
CA GLU A 126 4.44 1.94 15.73
C GLU A 126 5.49 2.26 14.65
N GLU A 127 6.51 3.06 14.98
CA GLU A 127 7.61 3.35 14.05
C GLU A 127 8.42 2.09 13.72
N ALA A 128 8.61 1.18 14.68
CA ALA A 128 9.29 -0.09 14.45
C ALA A 128 8.50 -0.97 13.47
N ILE A 129 7.16 -0.97 13.54
CA ILE A 129 6.30 -1.63 12.55
C ILE A 129 6.51 -1.01 11.16
N LEU A 130 6.59 0.31 11.06
CA LEU A 130 6.81 1.00 9.78
C LEU A 130 8.20 0.70 9.21
N ILE A 131 9.24 0.69 10.03
CA ILE A 131 10.60 0.33 9.64
C ILE A 131 10.65 -1.12 9.13
N GLY A 132 10.10 -2.08 9.88
CA GLY A 132 10.11 -3.47 9.44
C GLY A 132 9.23 -3.72 8.20
N TRP A 133 8.14 -2.97 8.04
CA TRP A 133 7.37 -2.95 6.79
C TRP A 133 8.21 -2.46 5.60
N LEU A 134 8.98 -1.37 5.74
CA LEU A 134 9.89 -0.90 4.70
C LEU A 134 10.98 -1.94 4.38
N GLY A 135 11.59 -2.51 5.41
CA GLY A 135 12.64 -3.53 5.28
C GLY A 135 12.15 -4.79 4.55
N ARG A 136 10.88 -5.14 4.73
CA ARG A 136 10.23 -6.22 3.98
C ARG A 136 9.96 -5.81 2.53
N LEU A 137 9.41 -4.62 2.28
CA LEU A 137 9.08 -4.22 0.91
C LEU A 137 10.30 -4.20 -0.03
N GLN A 138 11.47 -3.83 0.47
CA GLN A 138 12.69 -3.81 -0.34
C GLN A 138 13.19 -5.20 -0.74
N THR A 139 12.80 -6.25 -0.01
CA THR A 139 13.21 -7.65 -0.28
C THR A 139 12.13 -8.49 -0.97
N GLN A 140 10.88 -8.02 -1.02
CA GLN A 140 9.78 -8.75 -1.65
C GLN A 140 9.55 -8.41 -3.13
N GLY A 141 10.04 -7.28 -3.60
CA GLY A 141 9.92 -6.88 -5.01
C GLY A 141 11.00 -7.47 -5.94
N THR A 142 11.83 -8.38 -5.44
CA THR A 142 13.05 -8.82 -6.11
C THR A 142 12.87 -10.18 -6.79
N ASP A 143 12.24 -10.22 -7.97
CA ASP A 143 12.12 -11.48 -8.74
C ASP A 143 13.43 -11.85 -9.46
N ASN A 144 14.24 -10.87 -9.88
CA ASN A 144 15.47 -11.08 -10.66
C ASN A 144 16.59 -10.04 -10.40
N ALA A 145 16.45 -9.21 -9.38
CA ALA A 145 17.43 -8.18 -9.00
C ALA A 145 17.69 -8.24 -7.50
N GLY A 146 18.82 -7.70 -7.04
CA GLY A 146 19.04 -7.50 -5.61
C GLY A 146 18.13 -6.40 -5.05
N PRO A 147 17.88 -6.37 -3.73
CA PRO A 147 17.15 -5.29 -3.08
C PRO A 147 17.83 -3.93 -3.30
N SER A 148 17.04 -2.85 -3.32
CA SER A 148 17.53 -1.50 -3.59
C SER A 148 16.75 -0.44 -2.83
N THR A 149 17.40 0.24 -1.89
CA THR A 149 16.81 1.32 -1.10
C THR A 149 16.55 2.57 -1.97
N ARG A 150 17.43 2.87 -2.94
CA ARG A 150 17.23 3.99 -3.87
C ARG A 150 16.05 3.76 -4.82
N HIS A 151 15.86 2.53 -5.32
CA HIS A 151 14.68 2.21 -6.13
C HIS A 151 13.40 2.28 -5.29
N MET A 152 13.41 1.71 -4.09
CA MET A 152 12.29 1.79 -3.17
C MET A 152 11.90 3.24 -2.91
N ARG A 153 12.87 4.13 -2.66
CA ARG A 153 12.63 5.56 -2.52
C ARG A 153 11.91 6.17 -3.73
N GLY A 154 12.37 5.88 -4.95
CA GLY A 154 11.74 6.39 -6.17
C GLY A 154 10.30 5.90 -6.36
N ILE A 155 10.00 4.66 -5.95
CA ILE A 155 8.65 4.09 -6.00
C ILE A 155 7.76 4.75 -4.94
N VAL A 156 8.24 4.89 -3.71
CA VAL A 156 7.52 5.59 -2.63
C VAL A 156 7.21 7.03 -3.04
N ASP A 157 8.15 7.76 -3.67
CA ASP A 157 7.91 9.12 -4.16
C ASP A 157 6.82 9.18 -5.24
N ARG A 158 6.76 8.18 -6.12
CA ARG A 158 5.71 8.08 -7.13
C ARG A 158 4.35 7.83 -6.48
N VAL A 159 4.27 6.87 -5.56
CA VAL A 159 3.03 6.56 -4.82
C VAL A 159 2.57 7.74 -3.99
N ALA A 160 3.50 8.42 -3.31
CA ALA A 160 3.24 9.66 -2.58
C ALA A 160 2.57 10.72 -3.47
N LYS A 161 3.13 10.95 -4.67
CA LYS A 161 2.56 11.89 -5.64
C LYS A 161 1.18 11.44 -6.13
N GLU A 162 1.00 10.15 -6.39
CA GLU A 162 -0.29 9.59 -6.80
C GLU A 162 -1.35 9.78 -5.71
N LEU A 163 -1.08 9.43 -4.45
CA LEU A 163 -2.01 9.66 -3.34
C LEU A 163 -2.42 11.14 -3.23
N LEU A 164 -1.46 12.06 -3.35
CA LEU A 164 -1.68 13.51 -3.33
C LEU A 164 -2.36 14.06 -4.59
N THR A 165 -2.59 13.24 -5.63
CA THR A 165 -3.26 13.68 -6.87
C THR A 165 -4.61 12.99 -7.06
N THR A 166 -4.69 11.70 -6.76
CA THR A 166 -5.85 10.84 -7.07
C THR A 166 -6.56 10.32 -5.83
N GLY A 167 -6.03 10.54 -4.63
CA GLY A 167 -6.59 9.99 -3.40
C GLY A 167 -6.09 8.58 -3.09
N PRO A 168 -6.67 7.92 -2.06
CA PRO A 168 -6.25 6.61 -1.59
C PRO A 168 -6.41 5.53 -2.67
N TYR A 169 -5.58 4.51 -2.60
CA TYR A 169 -5.72 3.36 -3.48
C TYR A 169 -6.94 2.52 -3.10
N ARG A 170 -7.71 2.18 -4.13
CA ARG A 170 -8.90 1.30 -4.05
C ARG A 170 -8.79 0.10 -4.99
N HIS A 171 -7.87 0.16 -5.95
CA HIS A 171 -7.71 -0.89 -6.96
C HIS A 171 -6.34 -1.55 -6.91
N ALA A 172 -6.34 -2.87 -7.10
CA ALA A 172 -5.14 -3.67 -7.32
C ALA A 172 -4.34 -3.17 -8.52
N TYR A 173 -3.02 -3.20 -8.42
CA TYR A 173 -2.08 -2.76 -9.45
C TYR A 173 -2.40 -3.33 -10.84
N TRP A 174 -2.70 -4.62 -10.94
CA TRP A 174 -3.00 -5.26 -12.23
C TRP A 174 -4.31 -4.78 -12.88
N SER A 175 -5.30 -4.38 -12.09
CA SER A 175 -6.53 -3.77 -12.62
C SER A 175 -6.24 -2.41 -13.26
N LYS A 176 -5.30 -1.64 -12.68
CA LYS A 176 -4.81 -0.38 -13.28
C LYS A 176 -4.00 -0.63 -14.54
N ALA A 177 -3.09 -1.59 -14.51
CA ALA A 177 -2.22 -1.92 -15.65
C ALA A 177 -3.00 -2.36 -16.90
N LYS A 178 -4.17 -2.97 -16.72
CA LYS A 178 -5.08 -3.36 -17.81
C LYS A 178 -6.03 -2.23 -18.26
N GLY A 179 -5.99 -1.08 -17.60
CA GLY A 179 -6.91 0.04 -17.85
C GLY A 179 -8.35 -0.21 -17.41
N GLU A 180 -8.60 -1.24 -16.59
CA GLU A 180 -9.94 -1.62 -16.11
C GLU A 180 -10.42 -0.70 -14.98
N ALA A 181 -9.49 -0.07 -14.25
CA ALA A 181 -9.79 0.85 -13.15
C ALA A 181 -8.79 2.02 -13.10
N ARG A 182 -9.25 3.20 -12.68
CA ARG A 182 -8.42 4.40 -12.53
C ARG A 182 -8.73 5.08 -11.21
N GLU A 183 -7.70 5.36 -10.40
CA GLU A 183 -7.91 6.15 -9.20
C GLU A 183 -8.24 7.60 -9.57
N SER A 184 -9.21 8.19 -8.87
CA SER A 184 -9.48 9.63 -8.96
C SER A 184 -10.06 10.13 -7.65
N LEU A 185 -9.88 11.43 -7.37
CA LEU A 185 -10.45 12.04 -6.17
C LEU A 185 -11.98 11.92 -6.16
N ALA A 186 -12.63 12.07 -7.30
CA ALA A 186 -14.07 11.87 -7.44
C ALA A 186 -14.50 10.45 -7.06
N GLU A 187 -13.75 9.43 -7.48
CA GLU A 187 -14.03 8.03 -7.13
C GLU A 187 -13.64 7.69 -5.69
N SER A 188 -12.76 8.47 -5.05
CA SER A 188 -12.37 8.22 -3.66
C SER A 188 -13.51 8.42 -2.65
N GLY A 189 -14.52 9.22 -2.99
CA GLY A 189 -15.62 9.60 -2.09
C GLY A 189 -15.21 10.54 -0.97
N LEU A 190 -13.99 11.10 -1.03
CA LEU A 190 -13.50 12.10 -0.08
C LEU A 190 -14.00 13.49 -0.47
N SER A 191 -14.41 14.27 0.53
CA SER A 191 -14.53 15.72 0.39
C SER A 191 -13.16 16.39 0.32
N ASP A 192 -13.12 17.62 -0.21
CA ASP A 192 -11.89 18.42 -0.27
C ASP A 192 -11.25 18.61 1.11
N GLU A 193 -12.06 18.81 2.16
CA GLU A 193 -11.59 18.95 3.54
C GLU A 193 -10.94 17.66 4.06
N GLN A 194 -11.56 16.50 3.81
CA GLN A 194 -10.98 15.21 4.18
C GLN A 194 -9.67 14.95 3.43
N PHE A 195 -9.63 15.27 2.14
CA PHE A 195 -8.42 15.09 1.33
C PHE A 195 -7.28 16.02 1.77
N ALA A 196 -7.59 17.28 2.12
CA ALA A 196 -6.62 18.20 2.71
C ALA A 196 -6.07 17.66 4.04
N GLY A 197 -6.94 17.16 4.92
CA GLY A 197 -6.53 16.55 6.19
C GLY A 197 -5.61 15.34 6.02
N LEU A 198 -5.87 14.48 5.04
CA LEU A 198 -5.00 13.35 4.69
C LEU A 198 -3.64 13.83 4.16
N SER A 199 -3.64 14.86 3.32
CA SER A 199 -2.42 15.46 2.77
C SER A 199 -1.54 16.04 3.87
N GLU A 200 -2.13 16.71 4.86
CA GLU A 200 -1.41 17.19 6.04
C GLU A 200 -0.88 16.05 6.92
N ALA A 201 -1.67 14.98 7.13
CA ALA A 201 -1.24 13.80 7.88
C ALA A 201 0.00 13.15 7.24
N MET A 202 0.01 13.05 5.91
CA MET A 202 1.16 12.56 5.16
C MET A 202 2.41 13.43 5.36
N GLN A 203 2.26 14.76 5.36
CA GLN A 203 3.41 15.66 5.61
C GLN A 203 3.94 15.53 7.04
N ARG A 204 3.06 15.41 8.04
CA ARG A 204 3.48 15.18 9.44
C ARG A 204 4.23 13.86 9.58
N ALA A 205 3.70 12.79 8.99
CA ALA A 205 4.34 11.47 9.01
C ALA A 205 5.69 11.50 8.27
N ARG A 206 5.79 12.27 7.18
CA ARG A 206 7.07 12.51 6.50
C ARG A 206 8.10 13.13 7.42
N TRP A 207 7.75 14.21 8.13
CA TRP A 207 8.69 14.84 9.07
C TRP A 207 9.11 13.90 10.20
N GLN A 208 8.18 13.06 10.66
CA GLN A 208 8.48 12.02 11.64
C GLN A 208 9.50 11.01 11.11
N GLY A 209 9.29 10.49 9.89
CA GLY A 209 10.24 9.58 9.23
C GLY A 209 11.62 10.21 9.04
N GLU A 210 11.67 11.46 8.56
CA GLU A 210 12.93 12.21 8.38
C GLU A 210 13.69 12.34 9.71
N ARG A 211 13.00 12.78 10.77
CA ARG A 211 13.59 12.92 12.10
C ARG A 211 14.15 11.61 12.63
N LEU A 212 13.41 10.52 12.47
CA LEU A 212 13.82 9.21 12.99
C LEU A 212 15.06 8.70 12.25
N ALA A 213 15.05 8.72 10.91
CA ALA A 213 16.19 8.31 10.09
C ALA A 213 17.43 9.19 10.31
N ALA A 214 17.26 10.50 10.52
CA ALA A 214 18.36 11.41 10.85
C ALA A 214 19.02 11.04 12.21
N SER A 215 18.24 10.52 13.15
CA SER A 215 18.72 10.11 14.48
C SER A 215 19.19 8.66 14.58
N ALA A 216 19.02 7.84 13.53
CA ALA A 216 19.39 6.43 13.57
C ALA A 216 20.92 6.24 13.62
N ASN A 217 21.39 5.28 14.40
CA ASN A 217 22.81 4.94 14.48
C ASN A 217 23.18 4.01 13.32
N ARG A 218 24.28 4.30 12.62
CA ARG A 218 24.85 3.34 11.67
C ARG A 218 25.69 2.35 12.48
N ILE A 219 25.41 1.05 12.35
CA ILE A 219 26.05 -0.03 13.12
C ILE A 219 26.91 -0.95 12.25
#